data_AF-A0A838RPD8-F1
#
_entry.id   AF-A0A838RPD8-F1
#
_cell.length_a   1.000
_cell.length_b   1.000
_cell.length_c   1.000
_cell.angle_alpha   90.00
_cell.angle_beta   90.00
_cell.angle_gamma   90.00
#
_symmetry.space_group_name_H-M   'P 1'
#
loop_
_entity.id
_entity.type
_entity.pdbx_description
1 polymer ?
#
loop_
_entity_poly.entity_id
_entity_poly.type
_entity_poly.pdbx_seq_one_letter_code
_entity_poly.pdbx_strand_id
1 'polypeptide(L)' 'MAQLSVNASGTFALGGDLPVKRLGFGAMRITGPGIWGEPEDRDEALHVLRRLPEVGANFIDTADAYG' A
#
# COMPACT_ATOMS: atom_id res chain seq x y z
N MET A 1 15.54 5.79 -17.16
CA MET A 1 14.81 5.70 -15.87
C MET A 1 14.31 4.27 -15.73
N ALA A 2 14.54 3.61 -14.59
CA ALA A 2 13.97 2.28 -14.35
C ALA A 2 12.46 2.40 -14.11
N GLN A 3 11.67 1.49 -14.68
CA GLN A 3 10.24 1.38 -14.40
C GLN A 3 10.06 0.96 -12.93
N LEU A 4 9.32 1.74 -12.15
CA LEU A 4 9.01 1.36 -10.77
C LEU A 4 8.08 0.13 -10.77
N SER A 5 8.52 -0.96 -10.14
CA SER A 5 7.70 -2.16 -9.98
C SER A 5 8.13 -2.97 -8.76
N VAL A 6 7.17 -3.60 -8.09
CA VAL A 6 7.42 -4.51 -6.98
C VAL A 6 7.56 -5.97 -7.42
N ASN A 7 7.50 -6.26 -8.72
CA ASN A 7 7.49 -7.63 -9.23
C ASN A 7 8.75 -8.44 -8.91
N ALA A 8 9.90 -7.77 -8.78
CA ALA A 8 11.15 -8.40 -8.39
C ALA A 8 11.15 -8.90 -6.93
N SER A 9 10.17 -8.48 -6.11
CA SER A 9 10.03 -8.98 -4.73
C SER A 9 9.54 -10.44 -4.66
N GLY A 10 9.07 -11.02 -5.77
CA GLY A 10 8.49 -12.35 -5.80
C GLY A 10 7.08 -12.41 -5.20
N THR A 11 6.58 -13.63 -5.04
CA THR A 11 5.22 -13.91 -4.55
C THR A 11 5.28 -14.76 -3.27
N PHE A 12 4.35 -14.51 -2.35
CA PHE A 12 4.13 -15.27 -1.13
C PHE A 12 2.67 -15.71 -1.04
N ALA A 13 2.40 -16.91 -0.53
CA ALA A 13 1.04 -17.42 -0.33
C ALA A 13 0.58 -17.08 1.10
N LEU A 14 -0.11 -15.94 1.26
CA LEU A 14 -0.69 -15.53 2.52
C LEU A 14 -1.82 -16.49 2.90
N GLY A 15 -1.83 -17.00 4.13
CA GLY A 15 -2.79 -18.04 4.55
C GLY A 15 -2.62 -19.40 3.86
N GLY A 16 -1.62 -19.55 2.98
CA GLY A 16 -1.35 -20.78 2.22
C GLY A 16 -1.87 -20.77 0.78
N ASP A 17 -2.82 -19.89 0.45
CA ASP A 17 -3.53 -19.92 -0.84
C ASP A 17 -3.78 -18.54 -1.49
N LEU A 18 -3.59 -17.43 -0.77
CA LEU A 18 -3.74 -16.08 -1.31
C LEU A 18 -2.39 -15.51 -1.80
N PRO A 19 -2.13 -15.41 -3.12
CA PRO A 19 -0.86 -14.92 -3.63
C PRO A 19 -0.72 -13.40 -3.49
N VAL A 20 0.30 -12.96 -2.75
CA VAL A 20 0.66 -11.55 -2.56
C VAL A 20 2.10 -11.28 -2.99
N LYS A 21 2.42 -10.05 -3.40
CA LYS A 21 3.81 -9.61 -3.55
C LYS A 21 4.46 -9.48 -2.19
N ARG A 22 5.75 -9.83 -2.11
CA ARG A 22 6.48 -9.78 -0.82
C ARG A 22 6.73 -8.36 -0.34
N LEU A 23 6.72 -7.38 -1.26
CA LEU A 23 6.75 -5.97 -0.93
C LEU A 23 5.31 -5.42 -0.93
N GLY A 24 4.79 -5.11 0.26
CA GLY A 24 3.47 -4.51 0.47
C GLY A 24 3.52 -2.99 0.67
N PHE A 25 2.34 -2.38 0.71
CA PHE A 25 2.14 -0.96 1.00
C PHE A 25 1.64 -0.76 2.44
N GLY A 26 2.38 -0.04 3.26
CA GLY A 26 1.95 0.33 4.61
C GLY A 26 1.13 1.62 4.59
N ALA A 27 -0.08 1.59 5.14
CA ALA A 27 -1.03 2.69 5.08
C ALA A 27 -0.81 3.81 6.13
N MET A 28 0.15 3.65 7.06
CA MET A 28 0.38 4.64 8.13
C MET A 28 0.60 6.07 7.63
N ARG A 29 1.15 6.29 6.43
CA ARG A 29 1.54 7.63 5.95
C ARG A 29 0.54 8.31 5.02
N ILE A 30 -0.60 7.68 4.76
CA ILE A 30 -1.71 8.29 4.01
C ILE A 30 -2.83 8.77 4.93
N THR A 31 -2.50 8.99 6.20
CA THR A 31 -3.42 9.37 7.29
C THR A 31 -3.12 10.80 7.75
N GLY A 32 -3.88 11.28 8.72
CA GLY A 32 -3.73 12.61 9.30
C GLY A 32 -2.47 12.80 10.17
N PRO A 33 -2.25 14.04 10.65
CA PRO A 33 -1.11 14.39 11.51
C PRO A 33 -0.96 13.44 12.70
N GLY A 34 0.26 12.98 12.96
CA GLY A 34 0.52 12.03 14.06
C GLY A 34 0.04 10.60 13.78
N ILE A 35 -0.29 10.26 12.53
CA ILE A 35 -0.79 8.94 12.10
C ILE A 35 -2.22 8.68 12.63
N TRP A 36 -3.06 9.72 12.63
CA TRP A 36 -4.43 9.62 13.14
C TRP A 36 -5.41 10.47 12.31
N GLY A 37 -6.50 9.84 11.87
CA GLY A 37 -7.62 10.48 11.19
C GLY A 37 -7.38 10.73 9.70
N GLU A 38 -8.22 11.58 9.10
CA GLU A 38 -8.14 11.89 7.66
C GLU A 38 -6.83 12.60 7.28
N PRO A 39 -6.23 12.27 6.12
CA PRO A 39 -5.08 13.01 5.61
C PRO A 39 -5.43 14.45 5.25
N GLU A 40 -4.45 15.35 5.34
CA GLU A 40 -4.60 16.76 4.93
C GLU A 40 -5.00 16.89 3.45
N ASP A 41 -4.44 16.03 2.59
CA ASP A 41 -4.79 15.93 1.17
C ASP A 41 -5.33 14.54 0.86
N ARG A 42 -6.66 14.42 0.91
CA ARG A 42 -7.37 13.17 0.61
C ARG A 42 -7.26 12.77 -0.86
N ASP A 43 -7.19 13.73 -1.77
CA ASP A 43 -7.13 13.43 -3.20
C ASP A 43 -5.77 12.84 -3.56
N GLU A 44 -4.68 13.35 -3.00
CA GLU A 44 -3.35 12.78 -3.18
C GLU A 44 -3.22 11.41 -2.49
N ALA A 45 -3.77 11.23 -1.28
CA ALA A 45 -3.81 9.92 -0.63
C ALA A 45 -4.49 8.86 -1.53
N LEU A 46 -5.64 9.22 -2.13
CA LEU A 46 -6.34 8.35 -3.08
C LEU A 46 -5.54 8.14 -4.37
N HIS A 47 -4.85 9.17 -4.86
CA HIS A 47 -4.01 9.06 -6.06
C HIS A 47 -2.87 8.05 -5.86
N VAL A 48 -2.18 8.11 -4.71
CA VAL A 48 -1.15 7.13 -4.33
C VAL A 48 -1.72 5.71 -4.28
N LEU A 49 -2.86 5.52 -3.59
CA LEU A 49 -3.51 4.21 -3.48
C LEU A 49 -3.91 3.63 -4.84
N ARG A 50 -4.44 4.47 -5.74
CA ARG A 50 -4.81 4.05 -7.11
C ARG A 50 -3.60 3.59 -7.94
N ARG A 51 -2.39 4.06 -7.63
CA ARG A 51 -1.16 3.67 -8.33
C ARG A 51 -0.60 2.31 -7.92
N LEU A 52 -1.07 1.72 -6.81
CA LEU A 52 -0.52 0.46 -6.29
C LEU A 52 -0.60 -0.70 -7.30
N PRO A 53 -1.74 -0.95 -7.98
CA PRO A 53 -1.83 -2.01 -8.98
C PRO A 53 -0.91 -1.79 -10.18
N GLU A 54 -0.69 -0.53 -10.57
CA GLU A 54 0.16 -0.15 -11.71
C GLU A 54 1.63 -0.54 -11.48
N VAL A 55 2.10 -0.47 -10.23
CA VAL A 55 3.45 -0.93 -9.85
C VAL A 55 3.49 -2.41 -9.45
N GLY A 56 2.33 -3.08 -9.47
CA GLY A 56 2.15 -4.50 -9.15
C GLY A 56 1.93 -4.81 -7.67
N ALA A 57 1.74 -3.81 -6.81
CA ALA A 57 1.51 -4.01 -5.38
C ALA A 57 0.05 -4.45 -5.13
N ASN A 58 -0.12 -5.50 -4.34
CA ASN A 58 -1.44 -6.10 -4.06
C ASN A 58 -1.63 -6.53 -2.59
N PHE A 59 -0.74 -6.07 -1.70
CA PHE A 59 -0.83 -6.30 -0.28
C PHE A 59 -0.72 -4.96 0.45
N ILE A 60 -1.73 -4.65 1.26
CA ILE A 60 -1.85 -3.39 1.99
C ILE A 60 -1.92 -3.73 3.48
N ASP A 61 -0.99 -3.16 4.24
CA ASP A 61 -0.96 -3.23 5.70
C ASP A 61 -1.62 -1.97 6.27
N THR A 62 -2.64 -2.18 7.11
CA THR A 62 -3.46 -1.09 7.67
C THR A 62 -3.96 -1.46 9.07
N ALA A 63 -4.48 -0.49 9.81
CA ALA A 63 -5.08 -0.69 11.12
C ALA A 63 -6.23 0.29 11.37
N ASP A 64 -7.22 -0.14 12.17
CA ASP A 64 -8.31 0.71 12.66
C ASP A 64 -7.79 1.93 13.45
N ALA A 65 -6.70 1.75 14.20
CA ALA A 65 -6.04 2.80 14.95
C ALA A 65 -5.39 3.91 14.09
N TYR A 66 -5.43 3.81 12.76
CA TYR A 66 -4.95 4.89 11.88
C TYR A 66 -6.00 6.01 11.70
N GLY A 67 -7.24 5.77 12.14
CA GLY A 67 -8.34 6.74 12.18
C GLY A 67 -9.34 6.56 11.05
#